data_AF-A0A4V4HAG4-F1
#
_entry.id   AF-A0A4V4HAG4-F1
#
_cell.length_a   1.000
_cell.length_b   1.000
_cell.length_c   1.000
_cell.angle_alpha   90.00
_cell.angle_beta   90.00
_cell.angle_gamma   90.00
#
_symmetry.space_group_name_H-M   'P 1'
#
loop_
_entity.id
_entity.type
_entity.pdbx_description
1 polymer ?
#
loop_
_entity_poly.entity_id
_entity_poly.type
_entity_poly.pdbx_seq_one_letter_code
_entity_poly.pdbx_strand_id
1 'polypeptide(L)'
;CPYPVDIILESSDGKKFGAHTTNLELYSDSFPNINMITKTTDGPEIVKLSETADIIFLMLQFMHNQVHPDCDSLKPGLLLDLAKATEKYGMYPAFEACKKAMR
;
A
#
# COMPACT_ATOMS: atom_id res chain seq x y z
N CYS A 1 6.16 13.73 2.91
CA CYS A 1 6.02 13.95 1.46
C CYS A 1 5.29 15.29 1.26
N PRO A 2 5.79 16.25 0.46
CA PRO A 2 5.12 17.53 0.24
C PRO A 2 4.15 17.54 -0.94
N TYR A 3 4.05 16.45 -1.71
CA TYR A 3 3.18 16.39 -2.87
C TYR A 3 1.70 16.30 -2.45
N PRO A 4 0.77 16.87 -3.24
CA PRO A 4 -0.66 16.75 -2.98
C PRO A 4 -1.12 15.29 -2.97
N VAL A 5 -2.02 14.97 -2.06
CA VAL A 5 -2.74 13.70 -2.04
C VAL A 5 -3.82 13.75 -3.13
N ASP A 6 -3.85 12.76 -4.01
CA ASP A 6 -4.81 12.66 -5.12
C ASP A 6 -5.73 11.42 -5.02
N ILE A 7 -5.50 10.57 -4.02
CA ILE A 7 -6.32 9.40 -3.70
C ILE A 7 -6.34 9.12 -2.20
N ILE A 8 -7.48 8.67 -1.70
CA ILE A 8 -7.67 8.19 -0.33
C ILE A 8 -7.86 6.67 -0.36
N LEU A 9 -7.03 5.95 0.38
CA LEU A 9 -7.21 4.53 0.63
C LEU A 9 -7.92 4.35 1.96
N GLU A 10 -9.02 3.59 1.99
CA GLU A 10 -9.73 3.22 3.21
C GLU A 10 -9.50 1.74 3.51
N SER A 11 -8.96 1.47 4.69
CA SER A 11 -8.77 0.12 5.23
C SER A 11 -10.08 -0.57 5.59
N SER A 12 -10.03 -1.90 5.72
CA SER A 12 -11.16 -2.71 6.19
C SER A 12 -11.62 -2.36 7.61
N ASP A 13 -10.74 -1.79 8.44
CA ASP A 13 -11.02 -1.26 9.78
C ASP A 13 -11.33 0.26 9.79
N GLY A 14 -11.61 0.84 8.62
CA GLY A 14 -12.20 2.19 8.46
C GLY A 14 -11.21 3.36 8.57
N LYS A 15 -9.91 3.10 8.72
CA LYS A 15 -8.88 4.14 8.69
C LYS A 15 -8.54 4.55 7.27
N LYS A 16 -8.34 5.86 7.08
CA LYS A 16 -8.08 6.49 5.78
C LYS A 16 -6.63 6.96 5.66
N PHE A 17 -6.06 6.78 4.48
CA PHE A 17 -4.69 7.16 4.13
C PHE A 17 -4.69 8.00 2.87
N GLY A 18 -4.05 9.16 2.91
CA GLY A 18 -3.73 9.89 1.69
C GLY A 18 -2.54 9.24 1.00
N ALA A 19 -2.64 9.03 -0.30
CA ALA A 19 -1.57 8.50 -1.13
C ALA A 19 -1.45 9.27 -2.45
N HIS A 20 -0.52 8.83 -3.28
CA HIS A 20 -0.28 9.39 -4.62
C HIS A 20 -0.48 8.28 -5.65
N THR A 21 -1.39 8.48 -6.60
CA THR A 21 -1.67 7.51 -7.66
C THR A 21 -0.39 7.14 -8.41
N THR A 22 0.51 8.09 -8.66
CA THR A 22 1.82 7.85 -9.29
C THR A 22 2.68 6.85 -8.53
N ASN A 23 2.68 6.88 -7.19
CA ASN A 23 3.46 5.90 -6.42
C ASN A 23 2.81 4.52 -6.47
N LEU A 24 1.47 4.46 -6.44
CA LEU A 24 0.76 3.19 -6.58
C LEU A 24 1.07 2.54 -7.94
N GLU A 25 1.05 3.32 -9.04
CA GLU A 25 1.39 2.82 -10.39
C GLU A 25 2.85 2.37 -10.51
N LEU A 26 3.78 3.10 -9.89
CA LEU A 26 5.20 2.82 -10.04
C LEU A 26 5.63 1.57 -9.25
N TYR A 27 5.00 1.32 -8.10
CA TYR A 27 5.44 0.30 -7.15
C TYR A 27 4.50 -0.90 -7.01
N SER A 28 3.46 -1.00 -7.85
CA SER A 28 2.51 -2.12 -7.82
C SER A 28 1.92 -2.40 -9.20
N ASP A 29 1.57 -3.66 -9.46
CA ASP A 29 0.99 -4.09 -10.74
C ASP A 29 -0.56 -4.06 -10.72
N SER A 30 -1.16 -4.14 -9.54
CA SER A 30 -2.59 -4.47 -9.38
C SER A 30 -3.37 -3.48 -8.53
N PHE A 31 -2.81 -2.32 -8.17
CA PHE A 31 -3.67 -1.25 -7.67
C PHE A 31 -4.67 -0.87 -8.78
N PRO A 32 -5.96 -0.68 -8.43
CA PRO A 32 -7.02 -0.46 -9.40
C PRO A 32 -6.61 0.61 -10.41
N ASN A 33 -6.75 0.26 -11.69
CA ASN A 33 -6.36 1.06 -12.83
C ASN A 33 -6.83 2.49 -12.64
N ILE A 34 -5.91 3.43 -12.40
CA ILE A 34 -6.22 4.85 -12.15
C ILE A 34 -6.90 5.50 -13.36
N ASN A 35 -6.84 4.85 -14.53
CA ASN A 35 -7.63 5.22 -15.71
C ASN A 35 -9.14 4.90 -15.59
N MET A 36 -9.55 4.06 -14.65
CA MET A 36 -10.96 3.80 -14.29
C MET A 36 -11.44 4.65 -13.11
N ILE A 37 -10.52 5.31 -12.40
CA ILE A 37 -10.78 6.28 -11.34
C ILE A 37 -11.24 7.56 -12.02
N THR A 38 -12.55 7.72 -12.13
CA THR A 38 -13.15 8.95 -12.65
C THR A 38 -12.71 10.09 -11.74
N LYS A 39 -11.90 11.03 -12.26
CA LYS A 39 -11.65 12.31 -11.58
C LYS A 39 -12.97 13.05 -11.43
N THR A 40 -13.68 12.78 -10.34
CA THR A 40 -14.86 13.53 -9.95
C THR A 40 -14.41 14.92 -9.52
N THR A 41 -15.20 15.94 -9.81
CA THR A 41 -14.94 17.34 -9.44
C THR A 41 -14.94 17.58 -7.92
N ASP A 42 -15.21 16.55 -7.10
CA ASP A 42 -15.63 16.68 -5.71
C ASP A 42 -14.56 16.27 -4.67
N GLY A 43 -13.30 16.12 -5.10
CA GLY A 43 -12.16 15.81 -4.22
C GLY A 43 -11.50 14.45 -4.50
N PRO A 44 -10.52 14.03 -3.67
CA PRO A 44 -9.78 12.78 -3.88
C PRO A 44 -10.69 11.56 -3.67
N GLU A 45 -10.61 10.61 -4.60
CA GLU A 45 -11.42 9.39 -4.59
C GLU A 45 -11.09 8.50 -3.37
N ILE A 46 -12.11 7.89 -2.77
CA ILE A 46 -11.94 6.91 -1.69
C ILE A 46 -12.00 5.50 -2.26
N VAL A 47 -10.88 4.79 -2.25
CA VAL A 47 -10.77 3.38 -2.63
C VAL A 47 -10.71 2.52 -1.37
N LYS A 48 -11.68 1.60 -1.24
CA LYS A 48 -11.74 0.65 -0.12
C LYS A 48 -10.90 -0.57 -0.40
N LEU A 49 -10.03 -0.93 0.54
CA LEU A 49 -9.14 -2.08 0.48
C LEU A 49 -9.57 -3.14 1.52
N SER A 50 -9.25 -4.40 1.26
CA SER A 50 -9.55 -5.50 2.20
C SER A 50 -8.54 -5.59 3.34
N GLU A 51 -7.42 -4.91 3.21
CA GLU A 51 -6.30 -4.89 4.14
C GLU A 51 -6.62 -4.00 5.35
N THR A 52 -6.03 -4.31 6.49
CA THR A 52 -6.14 -3.47 7.69
C THR A 52 -5.26 -2.24 7.56
N ALA A 53 -5.51 -1.26 8.42
CA ALA A 53 -4.72 -0.05 8.51
C ALA A 53 -3.21 -0.30 8.61
N ASP A 54 -2.79 -1.27 9.43
CA ASP A 54 -1.38 -1.57 9.65
C ASP A 54 -0.72 -2.10 8.37
N ILE A 55 -1.42 -2.94 7.61
CA ILE A 55 -0.91 -3.48 6.34
C ILE A 55 -0.81 -2.39 5.28
N ILE A 56 -1.85 -1.55 5.13
CA ILE A 56 -1.82 -0.43 4.17
C ILE A 56 -0.70 0.53 4.52
N PHE A 57 -0.51 0.84 5.82
CA PHE A 57 0.57 1.72 6.25
C PHE A 57 1.94 1.15 5.85
N LEU A 58 2.21 -0.13 6.12
CA LEU A 58 3.46 -0.79 5.75
C LEU A 58 3.66 -0.80 4.23
N MET A 59 2.62 -1.12 3.45
CA MET A 59 2.68 -1.07 1.98
C MET A 59 3.06 0.33 1.49
N LEU A 60 2.38 1.37 1.99
CA LEU A 60 2.70 2.76 1.63
C LEU A 60 4.13 3.13 2.02
N GLN A 61 4.67 2.56 3.09
CA GLN A 61 6.06 2.82 3.46
C GLN A 61 7.07 2.33 2.42
N PHE A 62 6.80 1.21 1.74
CA PHE A 62 7.61 0.69 0.63
C PHE A 62 7.48 1.49 -0.68
N MET A 63 6.43 2.30 -0.81
CA MET A 63 6.15 3.08 -2.03
C MET A 63 6.65 4.53 -1.95
N HIS A 64 7.19 4.93 -0.80
CA HIS A 64 7.78 6.25 -0.60
C HIS A 64 9.29 6.17 -0.63
N ASN A 65 9.92 7.26 -1.08
CA ASN A 65 11.37 7.42 -1.04
C ASN A 65 11.85 7.68 0.40
N GLN A 66 11.92 6.60 1.18
CA GLN A 66 12.36 6.57 2.56
C GLN A 66 13.02 5.23 2.88
N VAL A 67 13.58 5.10 4.07
CA VAL A 67 14.07 3.80 4.56
C VAL A 67 12.87 2.85 4.69
N HIS A 68 12.95 1.70 4.02
CA HIS A 68 11.92 0.68 4.07
C HIS A 68 11.80 0.06 5.47
N PRO A 69 10.61 -0.40 5.86
CA PRO A 69 10.40 -1.03 7.14
C PRO A 69 11.23 -2.32 7.24
N ASP A 70 11.74 -2.60 8.44
CA ASP A 70 12.48 -3.81 8.73
C ASP A 70 11.52 -5.00 8.94
N CYS A 71 11.41 -5.85 7.93
CA CYS A 71 10.55 -7.04 7.97
C CYS A 71 10.97 -8.04 9.06
N ASP A 72 12.25 -8.10 9.45
CA ASP A 72 12.74 -9.03 10.48
C ASP A 72 12.21 -8.66 11.88
N SER A 73 11.80 -7.40 12.06
CA SER A 73 11.24 -6.89 13.32
C SER A 73 9.72 -7.07 13.46
N LEU A 74 9.03 -7.52 12.39
CA LEU A 74 7.58 -7.63 12.37
C LEU A 74 7.10 -8.87 13.12
N LYS A 75 5.93 -8.76 13.77
CA LYS A 75 5.26 -9.93 14.37
C LYS A 75 4.90 -10.94 13.27
N PRO A 76 5.00 -12.26 13.50
CA PRO A 76 4.78 -13.27 12.46
C PRO A 76 3.45 -13.15 11.70
N GLY A 77 2.34 -12.87 12.41
CA GLY A 77 1.04 -12.67 11.77
C GLY A 77 1.01 -11.44 10.85
N LEU A 78 1.57 -10.33 11.31
CA LEU A 78 1.65 -9.10 10.53
C LEU A 78 2.57 -9.25 9.30
N LEU A 79 3.69 -9.97 9.47
CA LEU A 79 4.61 -10.30 8.38
C LEU A 79 3.94 -11.18 7.31
N LEU A 80 3.16 -12.18 7.74
CA LEU A 80 2.39 -13.05 6.82
C LEU A 80 1.34 -12.28 6.04
N ASP A 81 0.58 -11.42 6.72
CA ASP A 81 -0.47 -10.63 6.08
C ASP A 81 0.11 -9.57 5.13
N LEU A 82 1.26 -8.99 5.48
CA LEU A 82 2.00 -8.09 4.58
C LEU A 82 2.51 -8.82 3.35
N ALA A 83 3.06 -10.03 3.48
CA ALA A 83 3.51 -10.82 2.33
C ALA A 83 2.35 -11.13 1.37
N LYS A 84 1.19 -11.54 1.90
CA LYS A 84 -0.01 -11.80 1.08
C LYS A 84 -0.49 -10.54 0.36
N ALA A 85 -0.52 -9.40 1.05
CA ALA A 85 -0.96 -8.14 0.45
C ALA A 85 0.02 -7.67 -0.64
N THR A 86 1.33 -7.68 -0.34
CA THR A 86 2.36 -7.28 -1.30
C THR A 86 2.40 -8.19 -2.53
N GLU A 87 2.17 -9.50 -2.37
CA GLU A 87 1.98 -10.42 -3.50
C GLU A 87 0.72 -10.09 -4.30
N LYS A 88 -0.44 -9.92 -3.63
CA LYS A 88 -1.73 -9.57 -4.25
C LYS A 88 -1.64 -8.31 -5.11
N TYR A 89 -0.89 -7.31 -4.67
CA TYR A 89 -0.76 -6.04 -5.38
C TYR A 89 0.44 -5.99 -6.35
N GLY A 90 1.24 -7.05 -6.45
CA GLY A 90 2.43 -7.08 -7.31
C GLY A 90 3.59 -6.19 -6.82
N MET A 91 3.69 -5.96 -5.52
CA MET A 91 4.76 -5.18 -4.88
C MET A 91 6.00 -6.07 -4.64
N TYR A 92 6.62 -6.58 -5.70
CA TYR A 92 7.66 -7.62 -5.58
C TYR A 92 8.83 -7.29 -4.65
N PRO A 93 9.39 -6.06 -4.61
CA PRO A 93 10.48 -5.76 -3.67
C PRO A 93 10.07 -5.92 -2.20
N ALA A 94 8.84 -5.52 -1.85
CA ALA A 94 8.30 -5.68 -0.50
C ALA A 94 7.98 -7.15 -0.18
N PHE A 95 7.45 -7.88 -1.16
CA PHE A 95 7.17 -9.32 -1.03
C PHE A 95 8.44 -10.14 -0.77
N GLU A 96 9.51 -9.87 -1.53
CA GLU A 96 10.80 -10.56 -1.32
C GLU A 96 11.44 -10.20 0.03
N ALA A 97 11.29 -8.96 0.51
CA ALA A 97 11.72 -8.58 1.86
C ALA A 97 10.97 -9.40 2.93
N CYS A 98 9.65 -9.55 2.78
CA CYS A 98 8.86 -10.37 3.69
C CYS A 98 9.26 -11.85 3.64
N LYS A 99 9.44 -12.42 2.44
CA LYS A 99 9.89 -13.80 2.25
C LYS A 99 11.25 -14.07 2.87
N LYS A 100 12.17 -13.09 2.82
CA LYS A 100 13.48 -13.21 3.45
C LYS A 100 13.36 -13.27 4.97
N ALA A 101 12.50 -12.45 5.56
CA ALA A 101 12.27 -12.39 7.01
C ALA A 101 11.53 -13.60 7.58
N MET A 102 10.82 -14.37 6.75
CA MET A 102 10.13 -15.60 7.17
C MET A 102 11.01 -16.86 7.19
N ARG A 103 12.25 -16.78 6.71
CA ARG A 103 13.19 -17.91 6.65
C ARG A 103 13.91 -18.12 7.96
#